data_AF-A0A7X3DKW0-F1
#
_entry.id   AF-A0A7X3DKW0-F1
#
_cell.length_a   1.000
_cell.length_b   1.000
_cell.length_c   1.000
_cell.angle_alpha   90.00
_cell.angle_beta   90.00
_cell.angle_gamma   90.00
#
_symmetry.space_group_name_H-M   'P 1'
#
loop_
_entity.id
_entity.type
_entity.pdbx_description
1 polymer ?
#
loop_
_entity_poly.entity_id
_entity_poly.type
_entity_poly.pdbx_seq_one_letter_code
_entity_poly.pdbx_strand_id
1 'polypeptide(L)'
;MADRYPSIYQRARKDACLTQEQAAELLSVSVETVKAWEQRQRVPRPEDVERMQAAYGTPWLGLEYTRATCGQLGVLPELRLQGLPTAVLRLINGPRRWRMTTGG
;
A
#
# COMPACT_ATOMS: atom_id res chain seq x y z
N MET A 1 7.68 10.16 -10.94
CA MET A 1 6.30 10.33 -10.42
C MET A 1 6.21 10.38 -8.89
N ALA A 2 7.18 9.85 -8.12
CA ALA A 2 7.24 10.02 -6.67
C ALA A 2 7.47 11.48 -6.20
N ASP A 3 7.96 12.34 -7.08
CA ASP A 3 8.36 13.72 -6.79
C ASP A 3 7.20 14.73 -6.70
N ARG A 4 5.99 14.35 -7.15
CA ARG A 4 4.86 15.31 -7.26
C ARG A 4 4.00 15.40 -5.99
N TYR A 5 4.08 14.42 -5.09
CA TYR A 5 3.30 14.39 -3.86
C TYR A 5 4.16 13.88 -2.69
N PRO A 6 4.47 14.73 -1.69
CA PRO A 6 5.35 14.37 -0.58
C PRO A 6 4.73 13.34 0.37
N SER A 7 3.41 13.07 0.27
CA SER A 7 2.71 12.11 1.13
C SER A 7 2.10 10.97 0.31
N ILE A 8 2.31 9.73 0.77
CA ILE A 8 1.74 8.52 0.16
C ILE A 8 0.19 8.58 0.15
N TYR A 9 -0.41 9.20 1.17
CA TYR A 9 -1.85 9.37 1.28
C TYR A 9 -2.39 10.36 0.25
N GLN A 10 -1.69 11.48 0.05
CA GLN A 10 -2.06 12.47 -0.96
C GLN A 10 -1.96 11.88 -2.38
N ARG A 11 -0.91 11.09 -2.63
CA ARG A 11 -0.74 10.38 -3.90
C ARG A 11 -1.88 9.40 -4.14
N ALA A 12 -2.24 8.59 -3.15
CA ALA A 12 -3.34 7.63 -3.26
C ALA A 12 -4.69 8.30 -3.56
N ARG A 13 -5.01 9.40 -2.88
CA ARG A 13 -6.24 10.17 -3.17
C ARG A 13 -6.24 10.76 -4.59
N LYS A 14 -5.11 11.31 -5.03
CA LYS A 14 -4.99 11.90 -6.38
C LYS A 14 -5.04 10.86 -7.49
N ASP A 15 -4.55 9.65 -7.24
CA ASP A 15 -4.68 8.49 -8.14
C ASP A 15 -6.15 8.12 -8.34
N ALA A 16 -6.96 8.21 -7.28
CA ALA A 16 -8.40 8.02 -7.32
C ALA A 16 -9.19 9.25 -7.83
N CYS A 17 -8.51 10.34 -8.24
CA CYS A 17 -9.13 11.58 -8.70
C CYS A 17 -10.10 12.24 -7.69
N LEU A 18 -9.93 12.01 -6.38
CA LEU A 18 -10.83 12.52 -5.34
C LEU A 18 -10.38 13.87 -4.76
N THR A 19 -11.34 14.72 -4.38
CA THR A 19 -11.07 15.89 -3.52
C THR A 19 -10.88 15.49 -2.05
N GLN A 20 -10.42 16.41 -1.19
CA GLN A 20 -10.27 16.09 0.23
C GLN A 20 -11.64 15.87 0.91
N GLU A 21 -12.66 16.59 0.45
CA GLU A 21 -14.04 16.45 0.91
C GLU A 21 -14.63 15.09 0.52
N GLN A 22 -14.45 14.68 -0.74
CA GLN A 22 -14.93 13.37 -1.22
C GLN A 22 -14.22 12.22 -0.49
N ALA A 23 -12.91 12.35 -0.27
CA ALA A 23 -12.14 11.38 0.51
C ALA A 23 -12.62 11.30 1.96
N ALA A 24 -12.89 12.44 2.59
CA ALA A 24 -13.41 12.53 3.95
C ALA A 24 -14.78 11.86 4.07
N GLU A 25 -15.68 12.11 3.11
CA GLU A 25 -17.00 11.48 3.04
C GLU A 25 -16.90 9.96 2.88
N LEU A 26 -16.10 9.47 1.92
CA LEU A 26 -15.91 8.05 1.68
C LEU A 26 -15.32 7.30 2.87
N LEU A 27 -14.43 7.95 3.62
CA LEU A 27 -13.79 7.37 4.81
C LEU A 27 -14.60 7.61 6.09
N SER A 28 -15.70 8.36 6.03
CA SER A 28 -16.48 8.80 7.19
C SER A 28 -15.62 9.51 8.26
N VAL A 29 -14.70 10.38 7.82
CA VAL A 29 -13.83 11.19 8.67
C VAL A 29 -13.95 12.67 8.32
N SER A 30 -13.43 13.56 9.16
CA SER A 30 -13.39 14.99 8.84
C SER A 30 -12.34 15.32 7.78
N VAL A 31 -12.60 16.33 6.96
CA VAL A 31 -11.64 16.87 5.97
C VAL A 31 -10.31 17.26 6.62
N GLU A 32 -10.35 17.81 7.84
CA GLU A 32 -9.17 18.13 8.64
C GLU A 32 -8.32 16.90 8.98
N THR A 33 -8.96 15.74 9.21
CA THR A 33 -8.24 14.49 9.47
C THR A 33 -7.50 14.03 8.22
N VAL A 34 -8.15 14.10 7.05
CA VAL A 34 -7.51 13.80 5.76
C VAL A 34 -6.32 14.73 5.53
N LYS A 35 -6.49 16.03 5.78
CA LYS A 35 -5.43 17.03 5.66
C LYS A 35 -4.27 16.77 6.63
N ALA A 36 -4.56 16.40 7.88
CA ALA A 36 -3.54 16.08 8.89
C ALA A 36 -2.70 14.85 8.49
N TRP A 37 -3.33 13.83 7.86
CA TRP A 37 -2.61 12.68 7.30
C TRP A 37 -1.74 13.08 6.11
N GLU A 38 -2.28 13.87 5.16
CA GLU A 38 -1.52 14.36 4.01
C GLU A 38 -0.33 15.22 4.41
N GLN A 39 -0.47 16.03 5.45
CA GLN A 39 0.60 16.88 5.99
C GLN A 39 1.56 16.16 6.93
N ARG A 40 1.39 14.85 7.13
CA ARG A 40 2.18 14.02 8.08
C ARG A 40 2.13 14.52 9.53
N GLN A 41 1.14 15.34 9.89
CA GLN A 41 0.93 15.79 11.27
C GLN A 41 0.35 14.68 12.14
N ARG A 42 -0.40 13.76 11.53
CA ARG A 42 -0.99 12.60 12.20
C ARG A 42 -0.70 11.35 11.38
N VAL A 43 -0.34 10.26 12.06
CA VAL A 43 -0.20 8.94 11.43
C VAL A 43 -1.58 8.25 11.48
N PRO A 44 -2.13 7.81 10.34
CA PRO A 44 -3.36 7.02 10.31
C PRO A 44 -3.12 5.65 10.95
N ARG A 45 -4.18 5.09 11.54
CA ARG A 45 -4.14 3.73 12.08
C ARG A 45 -4.19 2.72 10.94
N PRO A 46 -3.75 1.46 11.15
CA PRO A 46 -3.83 0.42 10.13
C PRO A 46 -5.24 0.27 9.57
N GLU A 47 -6.26 0.32 10.43
CA GLU A 47 -7.68 0.28 10.05
C GLU A 47 -8.09 1.42 9.09
N ASP A 48 -7.53 2.61 9.25
CA ASP A 48 -7.80 3.76 8.37
C ASP A 48 -7.12 3.56 7.01
N VAL A 49 -5.91 2.98 7.01
CA VAL A 49 -5.18 2.67 5.78
C VAL A 49 -5.89 1.58 4.98
N GLU A 50 -6.44 0.56 5.63
CA GLU A 50 -7.26 -0.47 4.97
C GLU A 50 -8.52 0.14 4.33
N ARG A 51 -9.20 1.05 5.04
CA ARG A 51 -10.33 1.79 4.46
C ARG A 51 -9.90 2.66 3.27
N MET A 52 -8.74 3.32 3.34
CA MET A 52 -8.19 4.08 2.20
C MET A 52 -7.89 3.19 1.01
N GLN A 53 -7.31 2.01 1.22
CA GLN A 53 -7.02 1.06 0.14
C GLN A 53 -8.30 0.64 -0.58
N ALA A 54 -9.36 0.35 0.18
CA ALA A 54 -10.66 -0.01 -0.36
C ALA A 54 -11.36 1.17 -1.06
N ALA A 55 -11.38 2.35 -0.44
CA ALA A 55 -12.06 3.53 -0.96
C ALA A 55 -11.38 4.12 -2.21
N TYR A 56 -10.03 4.11 -2.25
CA TYR A 56 -9.27 4.70 -3.34
C TYR A 56 -8.86 3.68 -4.42
N GLY A 57 -9.04 2.38 -4.18
CA GLY A 57 -8.56 1.34 -5.08
C GLY A 57 -7.04 1.26 -5.16
N THR A 58 -6.32 1.61 -4.08
CA THR A 58 -4.86 1.74 -4.07
C THR A 58 -4.19 0.67 -3.20
N PRO A 59 -4.12 -0.60 -3.63
CA PRO A 59 -3.57 -1.70 -2.81
C PRO A 59 -2.09 -1.48 -2.46
N TRP A 60 -1.36 -0.73 -3.28
CA TRP A 60 0.04 -0.37 -3.02
C TRP A 60 0.22 0.51 -1.78
N LEU A 61 -0.81 1.23 -1.32
CA LEU A 61 -0.73 2.12 -0.16
C LEU A 61 -0.41 1.35 1.13
N GLY A 62 -1.00 0.17 1.32
CA GLY A 62 -0.72 -0.67 2.49
C GLY A 62 0.74 -1.14 2.54
N LEU A 63 1.31 -1.53 1.40
CA LEU A 63 2.71 -1.92 1.31
C LEU A 63 3.65 -0.75 1.66
N GLU A 64 3.38 0.45 1.14
CA GLU A 64 4.17 1.63 1.43
C GLU A 64 4.04 2.06 2.91
N TYR A 65 2.85 1.93 3.50
CA TYR A 65 2.63 2.14 4.93
C TYR A 65 3.44 1.15 5.78
N THR A 66 3.34 -0.16 5.48
CA THR A 66 4.12 -1.18 6.20
C THR A 66 5.63 -0.98 6.04
N ARG A 67 6.10 -0.54 4.88
CA ARG A 67 7.52 -0.17 4.70
C ARG A 67 7.92 1.01 5.56
N ALA A 68 7.08 2.04 5.65
CA ALA A 68 7.35 3.21 6.47
C ALA A 68 7.34 2.91 7.98
N THR A 69 6.40 2.07 8.44
CA THR A 69 6.21 1.78 9.88
C THR A 69 7.02 0.58 10.36
N CYS A 70 7.15 -0.46 9.54
CA CYS A 70 7.77 -1.74 9.90
C CYS A 70 8.99 -2.11 9.04
N GLY A 71 9.44 -1.25 8.12
CA GLY A 71 10.54 -1.56 7.21
C GLY A 71 11.87 -1.89 7.91
N GLN A 72 12.07 -1.41 9.14
CA GLN A 72 13.26 -1.71 9.94
C GLN A 72 13.24 -3.09 10.61
N LEU A 73 12.08 -3.75 10.69
CA LEU A 73 11.95 -5.08 11.31
C LEU A 73 12.45 -6.22 10.41
N GLY A 74 12.86 -5.95 9.16
CA GLY A 74 13.43 -6.96 8.25
C GLY A 74 12.45 -8.07 7.82
N VAL A 75 11.17 -7.95 8.17
CA VAL A 75 10.12 -8.94 7.88
C VAL A 75 9.55 -8.84 6.45
N LEU A 76 9.86 -7.76 5.72
CA LEU A 76 9.41 -7.60 4.34
C LEU A 76 10.37 -8.30 3.37
N PRO A 77 9.88 -9.10 2.41
CA PRO A 77 10.73 -9.72 1.41
C PRO A 77 11.40 -8.67 0.52
N GLU A 78 12.62 -8.94 0.07
CA GLU A 78 13.33 -8.10 -0.91
C GLU A 78 12.53 -8.02 -2.22
N LEU A 79 11.85 -6.90 -2.46
CA LEU A 79 11.17 -6.65 -3.73
C LEU A 79 12.19 -6.22 -4.79
N ARG A 80 12.62 -7.18 -5.61
CA ARG A 80 13.36 -6.87 -6.85
C ARG A 80 12.36 -6.56 -7.96
N LEU A 81 12.38 -5.34 -8.48
CA LEU A 81 11.68 -5.00 -9.72
C LEU A 81 12.36 -5.74 -10.87
N GLN A 82 11.61 -6.62 -11.53
CA GLN A 82 12.09 -7.40 -12.67
C GLN A 82 11.22 -7.10 -13.88
N GLY A 83 11.79 -7.18 -15.09
CA GLY A 83 11.00 -7.12 -16.31
C GLY A 83 9.92 -8.20 -16.30
N LEU A 84 8.72 -7.86 -16.79
CA LEU A 84 7.57 -8.77 -16.85
C LEU A 84 7.91 -10.16 -17.41
N PRO A 85 8.72 -10.32 -18.48
CA PRO A 85 9.10 -11.64 -18.98
C PRO A 85 9.82 -12.49 -17.93
N THR A 86 10.76 -11.90 -17.18
CA THR A 86 11.52 -12.58 -16.12
C THR A 86 10.63 -12.93 -14.92
N ALA A 87 9.71 -12.04 -14.55
CA ALA A 87 8.76 -12.29 -13.47
C ALA A 87 7.82 -13.45 -13.82
N VAL A 88 7.27 -13.46 -15.04
CA VAL A 88 6.42 -14.54 -15.56
C VAL A 88 7.18 -15.86 -15.64
N LEU A 89 8.41 -15.85 -16.18
CA LEU A 89 9.26 -17.04 -16.24
C LEU A 89 9.58 -17.60 -14.85
N ARG A 90 9.79 -16.78 -13.82
CA ARG A 90 9.99 -17.27 -12.45
C ARG A 90 8.72 -17.82 -11.81
N LEU A 91 7.55 -17.27 -12.14
CA LEU A 91 6.27 -17.80 -11.65
C LEU A 91 5.95 -19.16 -12.30
N ILE A 92 6.24 -19.30 -13.59
CA ILE A 92 6.01 -20.54 -14.34
C ILE A 92 7.06 -21.60 -13.99
N ASN A 93 8.34 -21.21 -13.89
CA ASN A 93 9.45 -22.14 -13.63
C ASN A 93 9.84 -22.24 -12.15
N GLY A 94 9.13 -21.55 -11.26
CA GLY A 94 9.37 -21.61 -9.83
C GLY A 94 9.14 -23.05 -9.34
N PRO A 95 10.05 -23.65 -8.56
CA PRO A 95 9.84 -24.99 -8.05
C PRO A 95 8.56 -25.00 -7.23
N ARG A 96 7.60 -25.84 -7.64
CA ARG A 96 6.41 -26.21 -6.85
C ARG A 96 6.85 -26.89 -5.55
N ARG A 97 7.45 -26.16 -4.63
CA ARG A 97 7.89 -26.63 -3.31
C ARG A 97 6.79 -26.40 -2.29
N TRP A 98 5.65 -27.02 -2.55
CA TRP A 98 4.69 -27.39 -1.52
C TRP A 98 4.43 -28.88 -1.69
N ARG A 99 5.45 -29.69 -1.38
CA ARG A 99 5.24 -31.11 -1.13
C ARG A 99 4.78 -31.18 0.32
N MET A 100 3.48 -31.39 0.50
CA MET A 100 2.91 -31.79 1.78
C MET A 100 3.74 -32.94 2.33
N THR A 101 4.31 -32.78 3.53
CA THR A 101 4.83 -33.89 4.30
C THR A 101 3.63 -34.65 4.84
N THR A 102 3.09 -35.57 4.05
CA THR A 102 2.11 -36.54 4.51
C THR A 102 2.82 -37.88 4.66
N GLY A 103 3.00 -38.29 5.92
CA GLY A 103 3.03 -39.68 6.36
C GLY A 103 4.32 -40.48 6.16
N GLY A 104 4.78 -41.10 7.26
CA GLY A 104 5.79 -42.15 7.29
C GLY A 104 6.54 -42.16 8.61
#